data_AF-A0A328ERR1-F1
#
_entry.id   AF-A0A328ERR1-F1
#
_cell.length_a   1.000
_cell.length_b   1.000
_cell.length_c   1.000
_cell.angle_alpha   90.00
_cell.angle_beta   90.00
_cell.angle_gamma   90.00
#
_symmetry.space_group_name_H-M   'P 1'
#
loop_
_entity.id
_entity.type
_entity.pdbx_description
1 polymer ?
#
loop_
_entity_poly.entity_id
_entity_poly.type
_entity_poly.pdbx_seq_one_letter_code
_entity_poly.pdbx_strand_id
1 'polypeptide(L)'
;MSEDRLSRVVEDFNYRNLNLFFRSKCENFAEAPGNLSQYDDERFNDFQKLGEIRFDNGDKLVITASLVIGGLSERTGKKAQYDKAKKILRELAVYDAGFFIYHDNSGNFRFSLIYGQAEGTKKSWSNFRRFTYLVSQDQTNKTFRMRVGECIFSSLENVKDAFSVEKVNKEFYNHIAEFFYRLTGYDRKREMKLPSVSDDDKKTYQEFAVRLIGRTIFCWFLKHKKSVAEEPLVPKGILSSDSVYINKGYYHNVLEKLFFEVLNTPQEQRKEDILPDADRIPFLNGGLFEPHKVNDFYNGQPQYNLVIPDDWFEQFFGILEQYNFTIDENSSVDADVSVDPEMLGRIFENLLAEVNPETGETARKSTGSYYTPRTIVDYMVDQSLKRYLVAEAGIDENTVNGLLSYEDPDSTLTDREKIP
;
A
#
# COMPACT_ATOMS: atom_id res chain seq x y z
N MET A 1 -6.03 23.35 -15.22
CA MET A 1 -5.30 23.05 -16.47
C MET A 1 -4.34 21.87 -16.34
N SER A 2 -3.64 21.68 -15.22
CA SER A 2 -2.74 20.53 -15.02
C SER A 2 -3.47 19.23 -14.65
N GLU A 3 -4.54 19.32 -13.86
CA GLU A 3 -5.41 18.17 -13.51
C GLU A 3 -6.03 17.53 -14.76
N ASP A 4 -6.51 18.35 -15.70
CA ASP A 4 -7.01 17.90 -17.01
C ASP A 4 -5.95 17.14 -17.84
N ARG A 5 -4.67 17.50 -17.72
CA ARG A 5 -3.60 16.81 -18.46
C ARG A 5 -3.23 15.47 -17.84
N LEU A 6 -3.21 15.37 -16.51
CA LEU A 6 -2.97 14.08 -15.87
C LEU A 6 -4.14 13.12 -16.08
N SER A 7 -5.39 13.62 -16.05
CA SER A 7 -6.56 12.81 -16.40
C SER A 7 -6.43 12.18 -17.78
N ARG A 8 -6.00 12.95 -18.78
CA ARG A 8 -5.74 12.41 -20.13
C ARG A 8 -4.64 11.36 -20.16
N VAL A 9 -3.59 11.47 -19.33
CA VAL A 9 -2.55 10.42 -19.23
C VAL A 9 -3.12 9.14 -18.64
N VAL A 10 -4.02 9.24 -17.66
CA VAL A 10 -4.67 8.08 -17.02
C VAL A 10 -5.68 7.41 -17.97
N GLU A 11 -6.45 8.21 -18.71
CA GLU A 11 -7.53 7.73 -19.59
C GLU A 11 -7.02 7.28 -20.98
N ASP A 12 -5.96 7.92 -21.48
CA ASP A 12 -5.36 7.67 -22.80
C ASP A 12 -3.84 7.80 -22.67
N PHE A 13 -3.21 6.70 -22.23
CA PHE A 13 -1.77 6.67 -22.06
C PHE A 13 -1.06 6.71 -23.42
N ASN A 14 -0.32 7.79 -23.66
CA ASN A 14 0.63 7.88 -24.77
C ASN A 14 1.73 8.90 -24.46
N TYR A 15 2.84 8.81 -25.20
CA TYR A 15 4.02 9.64 -24.94
C TYR A 15 3.75 11.14 -25.14
N ARG A 16 2.81 11.50 -26.02
CA ARG A 16 2.40 12.90 -26.22
C ARG A 16 1.70 13.46 -24.99
N ASN A 17 0.73 12.72 -24.44
CA ASN A 17 0.00 13.11 -23.23
C ASN A 17 0.96 13.23 -22.04
N LEU A 18 1.91 12.30 -21.90
CA LEU A 18 2.98 12.38 -20.90
C LEU A 18 3.84 13.65 -21.04
N ASN A 19 4.33 13.94 -22.25
CA ASN A 19 5.15 15.15 -22.47
C ASN A 19 4.37 16.43 -22.18
N LEU A 20 3.07 16.48 -22.54
CA LEU A 20 2.19 17.61 -22.21
C LEU A 20 1.98 17.75 -20.69
N PHE A 21 1.85 16.63 -19.98
CA PHE A 21 1.77 16.62 -18.52
C PHE A 21 3.06 17.18 -17.91
N PHE A 22 4.24 16.67 -18.25
CA PHE A 22 5.51 17.16 -17.70
C PHE A 22 5.76 18.64 -18.00
N ARG A 23 5.49 19.09 -19.23
CA ARG A 23 5.53 20.52 -19.60
C ARG A 23 4.64 21.41 -18.73
N SER A 24 3.53 20.88 -18.22
CA SER A 24 2.64 21.64 -17.34
C SER A 24 3.08 21.64 -15.87
N LYS A 25 3.95 20.71 -15.48
CA LYS A 25 4.37 20.48 -14.10
C LYS A 25 5.76 20.98 -13.76
N CYS A 26 6.58 21.18 -14.77
CA CYS A 26 7.96 21.60 -14.61
C CYS A 26 8.34 22.55 -15.75
N GLU A 27 8.70 23.79 -15.41
CA GLU A 27 9.22 24.75 -16.38
C GLU A 27 10.56 24.30 -16.97
N ASN A 28 11.37 23.61 -16.15
CA ASN A 28 12.69 23.10 -16.52
C ASN A 28 12.64 21.73 -17.23
N PHE A 29 11.46 21.25 -17.62
CA PHE A 29 11.34 20.05 -18.44
C PHE A 29 11.74 20.35 -19.88
N ALA A 30 12.73 19.62 -20.37
CA ALA A 30 13.15 19.62 -21.77
C ALA A 30 12.73 18.31 -22.44
N GLU A 31 11.88 18.41 -23.47
CA GLU A 31 11.62 17.28 -24.38
C GLU A 31 12.90 16.98 -25.15
N ALA A 32 13.42 15.77 -24.97
CA ALA A 32 14.70 15.33 -25.53
C ALA A 32 14.56 13.87 -25.96
N PRO A 33 13.79 13.61 -27.04
CA PRO A 33 13.45 12.27 -27.46
C PRO A 33 14.73 11.53 -27.88
N GLY A 34 14.89 10.31 -27.39
CA GLY A 34 16.04 9.46 -27.72
C GLY A 34 15.60 8.01 -27.83
N ASN A 35 16.04 7.33 -28.88
CA ASN A 35 15.84 5.89 -29.02
C ASN A 35 16.75 5.17 -28.01
N LEU A 36 16.17 4.30 -27.19
CA LEU A 36 16.84 3.53 -26.15
C LEU A 36 16.69 2.01 -26.40
N SER A 37 16.50 1.58 -27.65
CA SER A 37 16.27 0.19 -28.04
C SER A 37 17.39 -0.78 -27.68
N GLN A 38 18.59 -0.29 -27.34
CA GLN A 38 19.64 -1.13 -26.76
C GLN A 38 19.24 -1.78 -25.41
N TYR A 39 18.17 -1.29 -24.79
CA TYR A 39 17.61 -1.84 -23.56
C TYR A 39 16.40 -2.75 -23.78
N ASP A 40 15.90 -2.86 -25.02
CA ASP A 40 14.81 -3.77 -25.38
C ASP A 40 15.24 -5.24 -25.16
N ASP A 41 14.28 -6.08 -24.76
CA ASP A 41 14.44 -7.51 -24.57
C ASP A 41 13.10 -8.26 -24.68
N GLU A 42 13.06 -9.54 -24.32
CA GLU A 42 11.85 -10.37 -24.36
C GLU A 42 10.69 -9.88 -23.47
N ARG A 43 10.95 -8.93 -22.56
CA ARG A 43 9.95 -8.39 -21.61
C ARG A 43 9.63 -6.92 -21.88
N PHE A 44 10.54 -6.18 -22.50
CA PHE A 44 10.43 -4.75 -22.70
C PHE A 44 10.77 -4.37 -24.13
N ASN A 45 9.86 -3.66 -24.79
CA ASN A 45 10.04 -3.15 -26.15
C ASN A 45 9.87 -1.64 -26.18
N ASP A 46 10.28 -1.03 -27.29
CA ASP A 46 10.06 0.40 -27.55
C ASP A 46 10.58 1.28 -26.40
N PHE A 47 11.78 0.98 -25.88
CA PHE A 47 12.41 1.87 -24.92
C PHE A 47 12.73 3.21 -25.55
N GLN A 48 12.21 4.27 -24.94
CA GLN A 48 12.42 5.64 -25.36
C GLN A 48 12.79 6.53 -24.18
N LYS A 49 13.76 7.42 -24.40
CA LYS A 49 13.92 8.64 -23.59
C LYS A 49 12.90 9.63 -24.10
N LEU A 50 12.04 10.15 -23.22
CA LEU A 50 11.05 11.18 -23.56
C LEU A 50 11.61 12.58 -23.33
N GLY A 51 12.42 12.74 -22.28
CA GLY A 51 13.01 14.02 -21.95
C GLY A 51 13.82 13.97 -20.67
N GLU A 52 14.10 15.15 -20.14
CA GLU A 52 14.82 15.33 -18.88
C GLU A 52 14.33 16.58 -18.15
N ILE A 53 14.52 16.59 -16.83
CA ILE A 53 14.32 17.74 -15.96
C ILE A 53 15.68 18.10 -15.38
N ARG A 54 16.02 19.39 -15.42
CA ARG A 54 17.22 19.95 -14.78
C ARG A 54 16.77 20.85 -13.63
N PHE A 55 17.04 20.46 -12.40
CA PHE A 55 16.68 21.25 -11.24
C PHE A 55 17.70 22.35 -10.97
N ASP A 56 17.27 23.41 -10.29
CA ASP A 56 18.09 24.61 -10.04
C ASP A 56 19.33 24.31 -9.16
N ASN A 57 19.24 23.28 -8.32
CA ASN A 57 20.34 22.80 -7.48
C ASN A 57 21.38 21.94 -8.23
N GLY A 58 21.18 21.73 -9.54
CA GLY A 58 22.06 20.95 -10.41
C GLY A 58 21.69 19.46 -10.54
N ASP A 59 20.74 18.96 -9.75
CA ASP A 59 20.25 17.60 -9.89
C ASP A 59 19.56 17.42 -11.26
N LYS A 60 19.72 16.24 -11.88
CA LYS A 60 19.10 15.92 -13.17
C LYS A 60 18.26 14.66 -13.08
N LEU A 61 17.08 14.70 -13.70
CA LEU A 61 16.15 13.58 -13.76
C LEU A 61 15.87 13.21 -15.22
N VAL A 62 16.05 11.95 -15.60
CA VAL A 62 15.68 11.43 -16.93
C VAL A 62 14.26 10.89 -16.94
N ILE A 63 13.54 11.04 -18.05
CA ILE A 63 12.21 10.47 -18.22
C ILE A 63 12.27 9.45 -19.35
N THR A 64 11.93 8.20 -19.04
CA THR A 64 11.93 7.09 -19.99
C THR A 64 10.59 6.37 -19.98
N ALA A 65 10.22 5.80 -21.11
CA ALA A 65 9.06 4.93 -21.25
C ALA A 65 9.40 3.67 -22.05
N SER A 66 8.68 2.58 -21.79
CA SER A 66 8.78 1.33 -22.54
C SER A 66 7.48 0.55 -22.48
N LEU A 67 7.18 -0.16 -23.58
CA LEU A 67 6.11 -1.12 -23.67
C LEU A 67 6.52 -2.44 -22.99
N VAL A 68 5.68 -2.97 -22.12
CA VAL A 68 5.86 -4.28 -21.50
C VAL A 68 5.19 -5.36 -22.36
N ILE A 69 5.93 -6.43 -22.63
CA ILE A 69 5.38 -7.63 -23.26
C ILE A 69 4.64 -8.45 -22.19
N GLY A 70 3.32 -8.41 -22.25
CA GLY A 70 2.42 -8.98 -21.23
C GLY A 70 1.65 -7.88 -20.48
N GLY A 71 0.73 -8.29 -19.60
CA GLY A 71 -0.04 -7.34 -18.79
C GLY A 71 0.73 -6.85 -17.57
N LEU A 72 0.47 -5.61 -17.16
CA LEU A 72 0.90 -5.09 -15.86
C LEU A 72 -0.07 -5.53 -14.76
N SER A 73 0.48 -5.95 -13.62
CA SER A 73 -0.29 -6.24 -12.41
C SER A 73 0.48 -5.74 -11.18
N GLU A 74 -0.09 -5.85 -9.99
CA GLU A 74 0.62 -5.54 -8.75
C GLU A 74 1.86 -6.43 -8.55
N ARG A 75 1.91 -7.66 -9.09
CA ARG A 75 3.00 -8.61 -8.79
C ARG A 75 3.97 -8.81 -9.93
N THR A 76 3.50 -8.69 -11.17
CA THR A 76 4.29 -9.06 -12.35
C THR A 76 5.33 -8.00 -12.73
N GLY A 77 6.51 -8.48 -13.10
CA GLY A 77 7.55 -7.68 -13.74
C GLY A 77 8.26 -6.65 -12.87
N LYS A 78 7.88 -6.47 -11.58
CA LYS A 78 8.45 -5.47 -10.67
C LYS A 78 9.98 -5.53 -10.64
N LYS A 79 10.55 -6.69 -10.30
CA LYS A 79 12.01 -6.87 -10.22
C LYS A 79 12.70 -6.57 -11.55
N ALA A 80 12.21 -7.15 -12.65
CA ALA A 80 12.79 -6.95 -13.98
C ALA A 80 12.76 -5.47 -14.42
N GLN A 81 11.68 -4.76 -14.12
CA GLN A 81 11.56 -3.32 -14.41
C GLN A 81 12.54 -2.52 -13.56
N TYR A 82 12.67 -2.84 -12.27
CA TYR A 82 13.63 -2.19 -11.40
C TYR A 82 15.07 -2.40 -11.87
N ASP A 83 15.44 -3.64 -12.18
CA ASP A 83 16.79 -3.98 -12.64
C ASP A 83 17.13 -3.29 -13.96
N LYS A 84 16.16 -3.24 -14.89
CA LYS A 84 16.30 -2.52 -16.15
C LYS A 84 16.49 -1.02 -15.94
N ALA A 85 15.67 -0.40 -15.10
CA ALA A 85 15.78 1.02 -14.79
C ALA A 85 17.09 1.38 -14.08
N LYS A 86 17.55 0.55 -13.12
CA LYS A 86 18.86 0.69 -12.49
C LYS A 86 19.99 0.65 -13.53
N LYS A 87 19.96 -0.33 -14.44
CA LYS A 87 20.93 -0.45 -15.52
C LYS A 87 20.99 0.83 -16.37
N ILE A 88 19.82 1.32 -16.81
CA ILE A 88 19.71 2.55 -17.60
C ILE A 88 20.27 3.75 -16.82
N LEU A 89 19.91 3.91 -15.54
CA LEU A 89 20.37 5.05 -14.74
C LEU A 89 21.88 5.00 -14.48
N ARG A 90 22.46 3.81 -14.28
CA ARG A 90 23.92 3.61 -14.17
C ARG A 90 24.65 3.95 -15.45
N GLU A 91 24.15 3.50 -16.60
CA GLU A 91 24.77 3.79 -17.91
C GLU A 91 24.59 5.27 -18.31
N LEU A 92 23.47 5.88 -17.92
CA LEU A 92 23.23 7.32 -18.04
C LEU A 92 23.70 8.09 -16.80
N ALA A 93 24.95 7.87 -16.39
CA ALA A 93 25.58 8.37 -15.15
C ALA A 93 25.55 9.91 -14.92
N VAL A 94 24.98 10.68 -15.86
CA VAL A 94 24.76 12.12 -15.75
C VAL A 94 23.48 12.49 -14.99
N TYR A 95 22.58 11.53 -14.71
CA TYR A 95 21.31 11.76 -14.02
C TYR A 95 21.31 11.19 -12.61
N ASP A 96 20.77 11.97 -11.67
CA ASP A 96 20.59 11.64 -10.25
C ASP A 96 19.36 10.77 -9.97
N ALA A 97 18.36 10.89 -10.84
CA ALA A 97 17.12 10.16 -10.75
C ALA A 97 16.54 9.88 -12.13
N GLY A 98 15.53 9.03 -12.18
CA GLY A 98 14.72 8.84 -13.37
C GLY A 98 13.27 8.52 -13.05
N PHE A 99 12.38 9.01 -13.90
CA PHE A 99 11.05 8.45 -14.08
C PHE A 99 11.13 7.35 -15.13
N PHE A 100 10.79 6.14 -14.71
CA PHE A 100 10.74 4.94 -15.53
C PHE A 100 9.30 4.49 -15.64
N ILE A 101 8.73 4.67 -16.83
CA ILE A 101 7.31 4.45 -17.10
C ILE A 101 7.14 3.22 -17.97
N TYR A 102 6.57 2.18 -17.40
CA TYR A 102 6.29 0.93 -18.11
C TYR A 102 4.81 0.88 -18.42
N HIS A 103 4.42 0.66 -19.67
CA HIS A 103 3.00 0.59 -20.04
C HIS A 103 2.68 -0.72 -20.76
N ASP A 104 1.42 -1.16 -20.69
CA ASP A 104 0.93 -2.29 -21.46
C ASP A 104 -0.02 -1.85 -22.57
N ASN A 105 -0.37 -2.79 -23.45
CA ASN A 105 -1.29 -2.53 -24.58
C ASN A 105 -2.73 -2.19 -24.14
N SER A 106 -3.07 -2.39 -22.85
CA SER A 106 -4.37 -2.04 -22.30
C SER A 106 -4.40 -0.60 -21.75
N GLY A 107 -3.29 0.14 -21.86
CA GLY A 107 -3.18 1.51 -21.37
C GLY A 107 -2.92 1.62 -19.87
N ASN A 108 -2.72 0.51 -19.17
CA ASN A 108 -2.23 0.55 -17.79
C ASN A 108 -0.74 0.92 -17.81
N PHE A 109 -0.28 1.59 -16.77
CA PHE A 109 1.13 1.91 -16.66
C PHE A 109 1.62 1.93 -15.22
N ARG A 110 2.90 1.61 -15.06
CA ARG A 110 3.64 1.71 -13.82
C ARG A 110 4.58 2.90 -13.90
N PHE A 111 4.36 3.89 -13.06
CA PHE A 111 5.16 5.09 -12.97
C PHE A 111 6.13 4.95 -11.80
N SER A 112 7.41 4.73 -12.09
CA SER A 112 8.44 4.49 -11.06
C SER A 112 9.41 5.65 -10.97
N LEU A 113 9.61 6.19 -9.77
CA LEU A 113 10.74 7.06 -9.43
C LEU A 113 11.89 6.20 -8.94
N ILE A 114 13.05 6.32 -9.58
CA ILE A 114 14.29 5.66 -9.14
C ILE A 114 15.40 6.69 -8.98
N TYR A 115 16.13 6.65 -7.86
CA TYR A 115 17.25 7.56 -7.61
C TYR A 115 18.36 6.88 -6.81
N GLY A 116 19.60 7.32 -7.03
CA GLY A 116 20.77 6.83 -6.30
C GLY A 116 20.84 7.41 -4.88
N GLN A 117 21.40 6.64 -3.94
CA GLN A 117 21.73 7.13 -2.61
C GLN A 117 23.19 7.57 -2.51
N ALA A 118 23.47 8.61 -1.73
CA ALA A 118 24.85 8.89 -1.33
C ALA A 118 25.19 8.04 -0.09
N GLU A 119 26.23 7.21 -0.18
CA GLU A 119 26.83 6.58 0.99
C GLU A 119 28.01 7.44 1.48
N GLY A 120 27.79 8.16 2.59
CA GLY A 120 28.78 9.09 3.14
C GLY A 120 29.00 10.31 2.24
N THR A 121 30.25 10.74 2.07
CA THR A 121 30.63 11.91 1.25
C THR A 121 30.76 11.60 -0.24
N LYS A 122 30.57 10.35 -0.68
CA LYS A 122 30.60 9.96 -2.09
C LYS A 122 29.19 9.56 -2.55
N LYS A 123 28.74 10.12 -3.68
CA LYS A 123 27.60 9.57 -4.43
C LYS A 123 28.01 8.18 -4.91
N SER A 124 27.55 7.11 -4.25
CA SER A 124 27.74 5.73 -4.70
C SER A 124 26.49 5.32 -5.48
N TRP A 125 26.64 4.91 -6.73
CA TRP A 125 25.50 4.50 -7.57
C TRP A 125 25.24 3.00 -7.49
N SER A 126 25.71 2.34 -6.43
CA SER A 126 25.35 0.96 -6.11
C SER A 126 23.90 0.93 -5.64
N ASN A 127 23.59 1.73 -4.61
CA ASN A 127 22.29 1.74 -3.94
C ASN A 127 21.26 2.64 -4.65
N PHE A 128 20.15 2.04 -5.06
CA PHE A 128 19.00 2.77 -5.59
C PHE A 128 17.78 2.59 -4.69
N ARG A 129 16.92 3.60 -4.70
CA ARG A 129 15.56 3.47 -4.18
C ARG A 129 14.58 3.51 -5.32
N ARG A 130 13.49 2.74 -5.20
CA ARG A 130 12.35 2.75 -6.11
C ARG A 130 11.06 3.02 -5.35
N PHE A 131 10.30 3.97 -5.87
CA PHE A 131 8.94 4.24 -5.44
C PHE A 131 8.02 4.23 -6.65
N THR A 132 6.91 3.51 -6.54
CA THR A 132 6.11 3.16 -7.72
C THR A 132 4.63 3.45 -7.53
N TYR A 133 4.01 4.05 -8.53
CA TYR A 133 2.56 3.99 -8.71
C TYR A 133 2.20 3.00 -9.81
N LEU A 134 1.28 2.08 -9.51
CA LEU A 134 0.56 1.35 -10.55
C LEU A 134 -0.73 2.13 -10.86
N VAL A 135 -0.93 2.43 -12.13
CA VAL A 135 -2.06 3.20 -12.63
C VAL A 135 -2.83 2.33 -13.63
N SER A 136 -4.13 2.16 -13.37
CA SER A 136 -5.01 1.36 -14.22
C SER A 136 -6.30 2.12 -14.50
N GLN A 137 -6.84 1.96 -15.70
CA GLN A 137 -8.12 2.59 -16.09
C GLN A 137 -9.30 2.11 -15.23
N ASP A 138 -9.19 0.92 -14.66
CA ASP A 138 -10.22 0.32 -13.80
C ASP A 138 -10.19 0.84 -12.34
N GLN A 139 -9.26 1.73 -12.01
CA GLN A 139 -9.07 2.29 -10.68
C GLN A 139 -9.29 3.81 -10.68
N THR A 140 -9.64 4.36 -9.51
CA THR A 140 -9.82 5.83 -9.36
C THR A 140 -8.50 6.58 -9.53
N ASN A 141 -7.37 5.94 -9.17
CA ASN A 141 -6.02 6.49 -9.19
C ASN A 141 -5.89 7.80 -8.39
N LYS A 142 -6.74 8.02 -7.37
CA LYS A 142 -6.78 9.29 -6.63
C LYS A 142 -5.46 9.64 -5.96
N THR A 143 -4.78 8.67 -5.32
CA THR A 143 -3.45 8.92 -4.73
C THR A 143 -2.45 9.41 -5.76
N PHE A 144 -2.38 8.79 -6.95
CA PHE A 144 -1.52 9.24 -8.04
C PHE A 144 -1.93 10.63 -8.53
N ARG A 145 -3.23 10.87 -8.75
CA ARG A 145 -3.77 12.16 -9.21
C ARG A 145 -3.48 13.30 -8.25
N MET A 146 -3.62 13.07 -6.95
CA MET A 146 -3.32 14.05 -5.91
C MET A 146 -1.80 14.25 -5.79
N ARG A 147 -1.04 13.19 -5.54
CA ARG A 147 0.39 13.31 -5.21
C ARG A 147 1.24 13.73 -6.41
N VAL A 148 1.03 13.10 -7.57
CA VAL A 148 1.79 13.40 -8.80
C VAL A 148 1.13 14.54 -9.58
N GLY A 149 -0.20 14.58 -9.59
CA GLY A 149 -0.96 15.61 -10.31
C GLY A 149 -1.11 16.95 -9.61
N GLU A 150 -0.81 17.08 -8.32
CA GLU A 150 -0.69 18.39 -7.65
C GLU A 150 0.77 18.81 -7.45
N CYS A 151 1.73 17.88 -7.53
CA CYS A 151 3.14 18.21 -7.42
C CYS A 151 3.57 19.16 -8.54
N ILE A 152 4.34 20.18 -8.15
CA ILE A 152 5.18 20.99 -9.04
C ILE A 152 6.58 20.38 -8.93
N PHE A 153 7.14 19.89 -10.04
CA PHE A 153 8.46 19.26 -10.04
C PHE A 153 9.56 20.33 -10.08
N SER A 154 9.61 21.17 -9.07
CA SER A 154 10.60 22.26 -8.92
C SER A 154 11.94 21.77 -8.33
N SER A 155 11.93 20.66 -7.60
CA SER A 155 13.14 20.05 -7.04
C SER A 155 13.03 18.53 -6.97
N LEU A 156 14.16 17.83 -6.93
CA LEU A 156 14.18 16.39 -6.70
C LEU A 156 13.57 16.01 -5.34
N GLU A 157 13.66 16.88 -4.34
CA GLU A 157 13.02 16.66 -3.04
C GLU A 157 11.50 16.72 -3.13
N ASN A 158 10.92 17.65 -3.90
CA ASN A 158 9.47 17.67 -4.14
C ASN A 158 8.99 16.45 -4.93
N VAL A 159 9.82 15.95 -5.84
CA VAL A 159 9.56 14.69 -6.55
C VAL A 159 9.58 13.50 -5.57
N LYS A 160 10.62 13.36 -4.76
CA LYS A 160 10.70 12.31 -3.72
C LYS A 160 9.52 12.39 -2.76
N ASP A 161 9.14 13.61 -2.39
CA ASP A 161 7.99 13.86 -1.54
C ASP A 161 6.72 13.27 -2.16
N ALA A 162 6.42 13.61 -3.42
CA ALA A 162 5.24 13.12 -4.12
C ALA A 162 5.11 11.59 -4.01
N PHE A 163 6.24 10.88 -4.14
CA PHE A 163 6.35 9.42 -4.07
C PHE A 163 6.50 8.84 -2.65
N SER A 164 6.36 9.65 -1.60
CA SER A 164 6.53 9.20 -0.21
C SER A 164 5.38 8.32 0.26
N VAL A 165 5.69 7.04 0.52
CA VAL A 165 4.79 6.06 1.13
C VAL A 165 4.38 6.50 2.54
N GLU A 166 5.32 7.04 3.32
CA GLU A 166 5.05 7.52 4.67
C GLU A 166 3.98 8.62 4.71
N LYS A 167 3.99 9.52 3.70
CA LYS A 167 2.96 10.56 3.58
C LYS A 167 1.60 9.98 3.25
N VAL A 168 1.52 9.03 2.33
CA VAL A 168 0.27 8.33 2.00
C VAL A 168 -0.27 7.60 3.22
N ASN A 169 0.59 6.88 3.94
CA ASN A 169 0.21 6.16 5.16
C ASN A 169 -0.26 7.13 6.27
N LYS A 170 0.39 8.27 6.43
CA LYS A 170 -0.01 9.28 7.42
C LYS A 170 -1.37 9.91 7.07
N GLU A 171 -1.58 10.25 5.81
CA GLU A 171 -2.85 10.81 5.36
C GLU A 171 -3.99 9.80 5.55
N PHE A 172 -3.79 8.57 5.09
CA PHE A 172 -4.75 7.50 5.27
C PHE A 172 -5.05 7.24 6.76
N TYR A 173 -4.03 7.24 7.63
CA TYR A 173 -4.22 7.15 9.09
C TYR A 173 -5.16 8.25 9.61
N ASN A 174 -4.95 9.51 9.21
CA ASN A 174 -5.76 10.62 9.68
C ASN A 174 -7.24 10.44 9.28
N HIS A 175 -7.50 9.92 8.07
CA HIS A 175 -8.87 9.59 7.67
C HIS A 175 -9.46 8.47 8.54
N ILE A 176 -8.71 7.41 8.84
CA ILE A 176 -9.21 6.33 9.70
C ILE A 176 -9.46 6.84 11.13
N ALA A 177 -8.60 7.68 11.66
CA ALA A 177 -8.79 8.33 12.97
C ALA A 177 -10.05 9.20 12.99
N GLU A 178 -10.32 9.95 11.93
CA GLU A 178 -11.54 10.74 11.80
C GLU A 178 -12.81 9.87 11.93
N PHE A 179 -12.84 8.72 11.24
CA PHE A 179 -13.95 7.78 11.35
C PHE A 179 -14.08 7.15 12.73
N PHE A 180 -12.95 6.87 13.38
CA PHE A 180 -12.93 6.41 14.77
C PHE A 180 -13.52 7.46 15.72
N TYR A 181 -13.16 8.73 15.58
CA TYR A 181 -13.70 9.81 16.41
C TYR A 181 -15.21 10.02 16.20
N ARG A 182 -15.70 9.86 14.98
CA ARG A 182 -17.13 9.86 14.65
C ARG A 182 -17.90 8.75 15.36
N LEU A 183 -17.38 7.53 15.33
CA LEU A 183 -18.00 6.40 16.03
C LEU A 183 -17.99 6.56 17.54
N THR A 184 -16.90 7.06 18.11
CA THR A 184 -16.69 7.09 19.57
C THR A 184 -17.24 8.37 20.23
N GLY A 185 -17.37 9.45 19.47
CA GLY A 185 -17.69 10.78 20.00
C GLY A 185 -16.55 11.40 20.80
N TYR A 186 -15.29 11.13 20.40
CA TYR A 186 -14.11 11.58 21.15
C TYR A 186 -13.98 13.11 21.18
N ASP A 187 -14.08 13.76 20.03
CA ASP A 187 -13.96 15.22 19.83
C ASP A 187 -15.22 15.83 19.18
N ARG A 188 -16.27 15.02 19.00
CA ARG A 188 -17.49 15.36 18.25
C ARG A 188 -18.69 14.57 18.75
N LYS A 189 -19.86 14.83 18.16
CA LYS A 189 -21.07 14.05 18.46
C LYS A 189 -20.87 12.59 18.03
N ARG A 190 -21.13 11.67 18.96
CA ARG A 190 -21.09 10.23 18.71
C ARG A 190 -22.17 9.80 17.70
N GLU A 191 -21.77 9.01 16.71
CA GLU A 191 -22.66 8.47 15.68
C GLU A 191 -23.19 7.07 16.01
N MET A 192 -22.45 6.24 16.76
CA MET A 192 -22.89 4.89 17.10
C MET A 192 -23.62 4.79 18.43
N LYS A 193 -24.44 3.75 18.57
CA LYS A 193 -25.15 3.41 19.81
C LYS A 193 -24.86 1.97 20.18
N LEU A 194 -24.37 1.74 21.39
CA LEU A 194 -24.15 0.39 21.92
C LEU A 194 -25.30 -0.06 22.84
N PRO A 195 -25.69 -1.35 22.82
CA PRO A 195 -26.74 -1.89 23.69
C PRO A 195 -26.34 -1.88 25.16
N SER A 196 -27.17 -1.30 26.04
CA SER A 196 -26.97 -1.34 27.50
C SER A 196 -25.61 -0.77 27.98
N VAL A 197 -24.99 0.11 27.19
CA VAL A 197 -23.75 0.82 27.55
C VAL A 197 -24.08 2.28 27.80
N SER A 198 -23.60 2.83 28.92
CA SER A 198 -23.76 4.24 29.26
C SER A 198 -22.98 5.12 28.28
N ASP A 199 -23.50 6.32 27.99
CA ASP A 199 -22.83 7.28 27.13
C ASP A 199 -21.45 7.71 27.65
N ASP A 200 -21.23 7.60 28.95
CA ASP A 200 -19.97 7.91 29.66
C ASP A 200 -18.93 6.79 29.58
N ASP A 201 -19.31 5.57 29.16
CA ASP A 201 -18.39 4.43 29.05
C ASP A 201 -17.58 4.50 27.75
N LYS A 202 -16.68 5.48 27.68
CA LYS A 202 -15.84 5.74 26.51
C LYS A 202 -15.03 4.51 26.10
N LYS A 203 -14.57 3.71 27.07
CA LYS A 203 -13.71 2.55 26.83
C LYS A 203 -14.42 1.51 25.97
N THR A 204 -15.64 1.13 26.32
CA THR A 204 -16.40 0.13 25.56
C THR A 204 -16.69 0.60 24.12
N TYR A 205 -17.03 1.89 23.95
CA TYR A 205 -17.18 2.47 22.60
C TYR A 205 -15.86 2.42 21.81
N GLN A 206 -14.74 2.82 22.40
CA GLN A 206 -13.43 2.80 21.74
C GLN A 206 -13.01 1.37 21.35
N GLU A 207 -13.14 0.40 22.26
CA GLU A 207 -12.81 -1.00 22.00
C GLU A 207 -13.65 -1.60 20.87
N PHE A 208 -14.95 -1.30 20.83
CA PHE A 208 -15.82 -1.73 19.72
C PHE A 208 -15.41 -1.08 18.40
N ALA A 209 -15.18 0.24 18.38
CA ALA A 209 -14.80 0.97 17.17
C ALA A 209 -13.46 0.48 16.58
N VAL A 210 -12.44 0.26 17.42
CA VAL A 210 -11.14 -0.30 16.97
C VAL A 210 -11.34 -1.65 16.29
N ARG A 211 -12.15 -2.53 16.87
CA ARG A 211 -12.37 -3.89 16.35
C ARG A 211 -13.22 -3.88 15.08
N LEU A 212 -14.24 -3.04 15.02
CA LEU A 212 -15.06 -2.85 13.81
C LEU A 212 -14.22 -2.33 12.64
N ILE A 213 -13.56 -1.20 12.82
CA ILE A 213 -12.69 -0.60 11.79
C ILE A 213 -11.64 -1.63 11.39
N GLY A 214 -11.06 -2.32 12.36
CA GLY A 214 -10.00 -3.26 12.11
C GLY A 214 -10.39 -4.48 11.28
N ARG A 215 -11.49 -5.12 11.64
CA ARG A 215 -12.08 -6.21 10.84
C ARG A 215 -12.44 -5.73 9.44
N THR A 216 -12.98 -4.50 9.32
CA THR A 216 -13.41 -3.95 8.04
C THR A 216 -12.22 -3.70 7.11
N ILE A 217 -11.15 -3.06 7.59
CA ILE A 217 -9.94 -2.85 6.79
C ILE A 217 -9.25 -4.18 6.49
N PHE A 218 -9.22 -5.13 7.43
CA PHE A 218 -8.69 -6.47 7.14
C PHE A 218 -9.46 -7.16 6.01
N CYS A 219 -10.79 -7.11 6.02
CA CYS A 219 -11.60 -7.65 4.93
C CYS A 219 -11.37 -6.88 3.62
N TRP A 220 -11.07 -5.58 3.68
CA TRP A 220 -10.65 -4.81 2.52
C TRP A 220 -9.35 -5.34 1.90
N PHE A 221 -8.34 -5.71 2.71
CA PHE A 221 -7.15 -6.40 2.21
C PHE A 221 -7.49 -7.76 1.59
N LEU A 222 -8.44 -8.51 2.15
CA LEU A 222 -8.90 -9.77 1.54
C LEU A 222 -9.60 -9.57 0.19
N LYS A 223 -10.25 -8.42 -0.03
CA LYS A 223 -10.81 -8.04 -1.34
C LYS A 223 -9.71 -7.80 -2.39
N HIS A 224 -8.51 -7.39 -1.98
CA HIS A 224 -7.36 -7.23 -2.89
C HIS A 224 -6.50 -8.50 -2.99
N LYS A 225 -6.55 -9.37 -1.98
CA LYS A 225 -5.91 -10.67 -2.01
C LYS A 225 -6.63 -11.60 -2.98
N LYS A 226 -5.89 -12.13 -3.95
CA LYS A 226 -6.42 -13.04 -4.96
C LYS A 226 -6.16 -14.51 -4.59
N SER A 227 -7.09 -15.37 -4.98
CA SER A 227 -6.94 -16.82 -4.99
C SER A 227 -6.03 -17.27 -6.15
N VAL A 228 -5.77 -18.58 -6.23
CA VAL A 228 -5.05 -19.20 -7.36
C VAL A 228 -5.79 -18.97 -8.70
N ALA A 229 -7.10 -18.76 -8.66
CA ALA A 229 -7.92 -18.45 -9.83
C ALA A 229 -7.92 -16.95 -10.22
N GLU A 230 -7.04 -16.12 -9.61
CA GLU A 230 -6.96 -14.67 -9.83
C GLU A 230 -8.20 -13.87 -9.39
N GLU A 231 -9.02 -14.46 -8.53
CA GLU A 231 -10.25 -13.86 -8.01
C GLU A 231 -10.08 -13.35 -6.57
N PRO A 232 -10.69 -12.20 -6.20
CA PRO A 232 -10.73 -11.72 -4.82
C PRO A 232 -11.22 -12.75 -3.81
N LEU A 233 -10.56 -12.88 -2.66
CA LEU A 233 -11.03 -13.77 -1.57
C LEU A 233 -12.32 -13.26 -0.92
N VAL A 234 -12.53 -11.95 -0.89
CA VAL A 234 -13.82 -11.34 -0.56
C VAL A 234 -14.37 -10.67 -1.83
N PRO A 235 -15.55 -11.10 -2.32
CA PRO A 235 -16.17 -10.53 -3.52
C PRO A 235 -16.31 -9.00 -3.45
N LYS A 236 -15.97 -8.32 -4.56
CA LYS A 236 -15.98 -6.85 -4.63
C LYS A 236 -17.34 -6.23 -4.29
N GLY A 237 -18.44 -6.93 -4.61
CA GLY A 237 -19.81 -6.47 -4.35
C GLY A 237 -20.24 -6.50 -2.88
N ILE A 238 -19.46 -7.12 -1.99
CA ILE A 238 -19.76 -7.15 -0.55
C ILE A 238 -19.24 -5.87 0.12
N LEU A 239 -18.05 -5.41 -0.24
CA LEU A 239 -17.36 -4.29 0.40
C LEU A 239 -17.18 -3.14 -0.60
N SER A 240 -18.16 -2.25 -0.69
CA SER A 240 -18.07 -1.02 -1.46
C SER A 240 -19.08 0.01 -0.96
N SER A 241 -18.86 1.28 -1.30
CA SER A 241 -19.84 2.35 -1.07
C SER A 241 -21.20 2.01 -1.71
N ASP A 242 -21.20 1.49 -2.95
CA ASP A 242 -22.40 0.99 -3.63
C ASP A 242 -23.11 -0.14 -2.86
N SER A 243 -22.36 -1.06 -2.26
CA SER A 243 -22.94 -2.17 -1.49
C SER A 243 -23.69 -1.67 -0.25
N VAL A 244 -23.17 -0.63 0.40
CA VAL A 244 -23.84 0.04 1.52
C VAL A 244 -25.14 0.70 1.07
N TYR A 245 -25.13 1.36 -0.09
CA TYR A 245 -26.32 1.99 -0.64
C TYR A 245 -27.45 0.98 -0.91
N ILE A 246 -27.09 -0.18 -1.48
CA ILE A 246 -28.02 -1.27 -1.85
C ILE A 246 -28.54 -2.01 -0.59
N ASN A 247 -27.69 -2.22 0.41
CA ASN A 247 -28.00 -3.03 1.60
C ASN A 247 -28.21 -2.17 2.85
N LYS A 248 -29.47 -1.87 3.18
CA LYS A 248 -29.81 -1.14 4.43
C LYS A 248 -29.47 -1.95 5.67
N GLY A 249 -29.08 -1.26 6.74
CA GLY A 249 -28.62 -1.92 7.97
C GLY A 249 -27.33 -2.69 7.73
N TYR A 250 -26.39 -2.06 7.04
CA TYR A 250 -25.22 -2.69 6.44
C TYR A 250 -24.38 -3.47 7.45
N TYR A 251 -24.25 -2.95 8.69
CA TYR A 251 -23.56 -3.67 9.76
C TYR A 251 -24.17 -5.07 10.00
N HIS A 252 -25.45 -5.16 10.37
CA HIS A 252 -26.08 -6.44 10.72
C HIS A 252 -26.31 -7.35 9.50
N ASN A 253 -26.64 -6.75 8.35
CA ASN A 253 -27.03 -7.52 7.17
C ASN A 253 -25.82 -8.00 6.36
N VAL A 254 -24.68 -7.33 6.46
CA VAL A 254 -23.47 -7.64 5.68
C VAL A 254 -22.27 -7.92 6.59
N LEU A 255 -21.78 -6.92 7.34
CA LEU A 255 -20.51 -7.04 8.06
C LEU A 255 -20.54 -8.05 9.21
N GLU A 256 -21.60 -8.03 10.03
CA GLU A 256 -21.76 -8.93 11.19
C GLU A 256 -21.80 -10.40 10.73
N LYS A 257 -22.54 -10.68 9.65
CA LYS A 257 -22.56 -12.01 9.01
C LYS A 257 -21.21 -12.37 8.42
N LEU A 258 -20.58 -11.45 7.68
CA LEU A 258 -19.26 -11.67 7.08
C LEU A 258 -18.23 -12.02 8.17
N PHE A 259 -18.22 -11.27 9.28
CA PHE A 259 -17.28 -11.47 10.37
C PHE A 259 -17.54 -12.77 11.11
N PHE A 260 -18.75 -12.95 11.64
CA PHE A 260 -19.00 -13.99 12.64
C PHE A 260 -19.58 -15.28 12.07
N GLU A 261 -20.28 -15.20 10.94
CA GLU A 261 -20.96 -16.36 10.36
C GLU A 261 -20.28 -16.89 9.09
N VAL A 262 -19.34 -16.14 8.49
CA VAL A 262 -18.58 -16.57 7.31
C VAL A 262 -17.09 -16.73 7.62
N LEU A 263 -16.38 -15.64 7.96
CA LEU A 263 -14.93 -15.67 8.21
C LEU A 263 -14.57 -16.45 9.48
N ASN A 264 -15.50 -16.56 10.43
CA ASN A 264 -15.36 -17.32 11.67
C ASN A 264 -16.09 -18.68 11.66
N THR A 265 -16.63 -19.12 10.52
CA THR A 265 -17.36 -20.39 10.43
C THR A 265 -16.80 -21.26 9.30
N PRO A 266 -16.45 -22.54 9.57
CA PRO A 266 -16.09 -23.50 8.52
C PRO A 266 -17.18 -23.60 7.44
N GLN A 267 -16.80 -23.78 6.18
CA GLN A 267 -17.73 -23.73 5.04
C GLN A 267 -18.92 -24.69 5.21
N GLU A 268 -18.65 -25.92 5.62
CA GLU A 268 -19.63 -26.98 5.88
C GLU A 268 -20.62 -26.69 7.02
N GLN A 269 -20.38 -25.65 7.84
CA GLN A 269 -21.23 -25.25 8.95
C GLN A 269 -22.00 -23.94 8.68
N ARG A 270 -21.79 -23.33 7.51
CA ARG A 270 -22.45 -22.08 7.15
C ARG A 270 -23.90 -22.33 6.76
N LYS A 271 -24.77 -21.36 7.06
CA LYS A 271 -26.14 -21.35 6.56
C LYS A 271 -26.12 -21.05 5.06
N GLU A 272 -27.03 -21.67 4.32
CA GLU A 272 -27.26 -21.34 2.91
C GLU A 272 -27.67 -19.87 2.74
N ASP A 273 -27.28 -19.26 1.61
CA ASP A 273 -27.64 -17.90 1.19
C ASP A 273 -27.32 -16.80 2.22
N ILE A 274 -26.32 -17.00 3.07
CA ILE A 274 -25.99 -16.04 4.13
C ILE A 274 -25.52 -14.68 3.59
N LEU A 275 -24.68 -14.72 2.55
CA LEU A 275 -24.18 -13.61 1.76
C LEU A 275 -23.94 -14.08 0.32
N PRO A 276 -24.03 -13.18 -0.68
CA PRO A 276 -23.66 -13.53 -2.05
C PRO A 276 -22.24 -14.07 -2.12
N ASP A 277 -22.04 -15.17 -2.85
CA ASP A 277 -20.72 -15.78 -3.07
C ASP A 277 -19.97 -16.18 -1.78
N ALA A 278 -20.68 -16.39 -0.65
CA ALA A 278 -20.07 -16.73 0.63
C ALA A 278 -19.19 -17.99 0.59
N ASP A 279 -19.50 -18.95 -0.29
CA ASP A 279 -18.75 -20.20 -0.46
C ASP A 279 -17.32 -19.97 -0.96
N ARG A 280 -17.06 -18.82 -1.61
CA ARG A 280 -15.72 -18.44 -2.09
C ARG A 280 -14.86 -17.82 -1.01
N ILE A 281 -15.47 -17.38 0.09
CA ILE A 281 -14.78 -16.69 1.19
C ILE A 281 -14.16 -17.74 2.12
N PRO A 282 -12.83 -17.70 2.38
CA PRO A 282 -12.16 -18.69 3.22
C PRO A 282 -12.55 -18.54 4.69
N PHE A 283 -12.40 -19.62 5.44
CA PHE A 283 -12.46 -19.59 6.91
C PHE A 283 -11.10 -19.21 7.49
N LEU A 284 -11.07 -18.29 8.48
CA LEU A 284 -9.85 -17.73 9.06
C LEU A 284 -9.70 -17.99 10.58
N ASN A 285 -10.44 -18.94 11.16
CA ASN A 285 -10.17 -19.53 12.48
C ASN A 285 -10.10 -18.56 13.68
N GLY A 286 -11.12 -17.72 13.90
CA GLY A 286 -11.44 -17.19 15.25
C GLY A 286 -10.42 -16.30 15.95
N GLY A 287 -9.40 -15.76 15.27
CA GLY A 287 -8.58 -14.70 15.86
C GLY A 287 -9.36 -13.38 15.89
N LEU A 288 -9.06 -12.54 14.89
CA LEU A 288 -9.71 -11.25 14.69
C LEU A 288 -11.24 -11.34 14.61
N PHE A 289 -11.77 -12.46 14.10
CA PHE A 289 -13.20 -12.65 13.84
C PHE A 289 -13.95 -13.45 14.92
N GLU A 290 -13.30 -13.87 16.01
CA GLU A 290 -14.07 -14.42 17.12
C GLU A 290 -14.81 -13.29 17.86
N PRO A 291 -16.12 -13.47 18.11
CA PRO A 291 -16.90 -12.48 18.83
C PRO A 291 -16.43 -12.41 20.29
N HIS A 292 -16.01 -11.22 20.73
CA HIS A 292 -15.72 -10.98 22.12
C HIS A 292 -17.02 -10.92 22.91
N LYS A 293 -17.09 -11.78 23.92
CA LYS A 293 -18.30 -12.03 24.71
C LYS A 293 -18.95 -10.76 25.29
N VAL A 294 -18.15 -9.75 25.58
CA VAL A 294 -18.61 -8.50 26.21
C VAL A 294 -18.75 -7.35 25.21
N ASN A 295 -17.88 -7.29 24.20
CA ASN A 295 -17.68 -6.04 23.45
C ASN A 295 -18.28 -6.08 22.06
N ASP A 296 -18.51 -7.25 21.48
CA ASP A 296 -19.08 -7.35 20.11
C ASP A 296 -20.60 -7.38 20.09
N PHE A 297 -21.25 -7.52 21.25
CA PHE A 297 -22.71 -7.63 21.37
C PHE A 297 -23.32 -8.74 20.49
N TYR A 298 -22.54 -9.80 20.25
CA TYR A 298 -22.91 -10.94 19.42
C TYR A 298 -22.74 -12.24 20.21
N ASN A 299 -23.82 -12.99 20.35
CA ASN A 299 -23.86 -14.29 21.03
C ASN A 299 -24.45 -15.40 20.14
N GLY A 300 -24.26 -15.28 18.82
CA GLY A 300 -24.88 -16.14 17.81
C GLY A 300 -26.20 -15.58 17.25
N GLN A 301 -26.65 -14.43 17.75
CA GLN A 301 -27.78 -13.68 17.22
C GLN A 301 -27.45 -12.17 17.17
N PRO A 302 -27.94 -11.44 16.15
CA PRO A 302 -27.80 -9.98 16.07
C PRO A 302 -28.48 -9.27 17.25
N GLN A 303 -27.79 -8.29 17.85
CA GLN A 303 -28.37 -7.39 18.83
C GLN A 303 -28.74 -6.06 18.16
N TYR A 304 -29.95 -5.96 17.60
CA TYR A 304 -30.40 -4.80 16.80
C TYR A 304 -30.47 -3.44 17.53
N ASN A 305 -30.24 -3.42 18.85
CA ASN A 305 -30.04 -2.18 19.61
C ASN A 305 -28.66 -1.56 19.39
N LEU A 306 -27.73 -2.31 18.81
CA LEU A 306 -26.44 -1.84 18.30
C LEU A 306 -26.71 -1.13 16.98
N VAL A 307 -26.43 0.17 16.91
CA VAL A 307 -26.71 0.96 15.72
C VAL A 307 -25.46 1.68 15.27
N ILE A 308 -25.10 1.47 14.01
CA ILE A 308 -24.06 2.19 13.29
C ILE A 308 -24.70 2.70 12.01
N PRO A 309 -24.65 4.02 11.73
CA PRO A 309 -25.31 4.57 10.55
C PRO A 309 -24.75 4.01 9.24
N ASP A 310 -25.61 3.66 8.29
CA ASP A 310 -25.18 3.22 6.94
C ASP A 310 -24.32 4.30 6.25
N ASP A 311 -24.67 5.58 6.42
CA ASP A 311 -23.89 6.74 5.92
C ASP A 311 -22.43 6.73 6.40
N TRP A 312 -22.18 6.27 7.63
CA TRP A 312 -20.81 6.13 8.14
C TRP A 312 -20.03 5.11 7.30
N PHE A 313 -20.63 3.97 6.97
CA PHE A 313 -20.00 2.94 6.14
C PHE A 313 -19.82 3.41 4.70
N GLU A 314 -20.82 4.07 4.12
CA GLU A 314 -20.74 4.61 2.75
C GLU A 314 -19.55 5.55 2.60
N GLN A 315 -19.40 6.50 3.53
CA GLN A 315 -18.26 7.41 3.56
C GLN A 315 -16.94 6.67 3.85
N PHE A 316 -16.95 5.68 4.76
CA PHE A 316 -15.76 4.90 5.10
C PHE A 316 -15.21 4.15 3.89
N PHE A 317 -16.05 3.35 3.20
CA PHE A 317 -15.64 2.68 1.97
C PHE A 317 -15.32 3.68 0.85
N GLY A 318 -16.05 4.79 0.77
CA GLY A 318 -15.76 5.87 -0.16
C GLY A 318 -14.37 6.49 0.04
N ILE A 319 -13.79 6.41 1.25
CA ILE A 319 -12.38 6.74 1.51
C ILE A 319 -11.46 5.58 1.12
N LEU A 320 -11.78 4.33 1.49
CA LEU A 320 -10.94 3.18 1.11
C LEU A 320 -10.78 3.05 -0.42
N GLU A 321 -11.82 3.37 -1.19
CA GLU A 321 -11.83 3.36 -2.66
C GLU A 321 -10.92 4.43 -3.31
N GLN A 322 -10.39 5.36 -2.51
CA GLN A 322 -9.47 6.41 -2.98
C GLN A 322 -8.00 5.99 -2.91
N TYR A 323 -7.71 4.95 -2.16
CA TYR A 323 -6.35 4.49 -1.92
C TYR A 323 -6.10 3.18 -2.67
N ASN A 324 -4.90 3.07 -3.23
CA ASN A 324 -4.40 1.81 -3.73
C ASN A 324 -3.90 0.99 -2.53
N PHE A 325 -4.25 -0.29 -2.51
CA PHE A 325 -3.81 -1.22 -1.47
C PHE A 325 -2.86 -2.24 -2.10
N THR A 326 -1.85 -2.65 -1.35
CA THR A 326 -0.97 -3.76 -1.70
C THR A 326 -1.11 -4.85 -0.64
N ILE A 327 -1.04 -6.11 -1.07
CA ILE A 327 -0.93 -7.26 -0.17
C ILE A 327 0.53 -7.59 0.18
N ASP A 328 1.47 -7.01 -0.57
CA ASP A 328 2.91 -7.13 -0.31
C ASP A 328 3.34 -6.03 0.68
N GLU A 329 4.21 -6.38 1.61
CA GLU A 329 4.82 -5.41 2.52
C GLU A 329 5.88 -4.57 1.79
N ASN A 330 5.84 -3.26 2.01
CA ASN A 330 6.84 -2.35 1.45
C ASN A 330 8.19 -2.48 2.18
N SER A 331 9.28 -2.36 1.43
CA SER A 331 10.62 -2.20 2.00
C SER A 331 11.05 -0.73 2.03
N SER A 332 12.14 -0.43 2.74
CA SER A 332 12.67 0.95 2.82
C SER A 332 13.30 1.46 1.51
N VAL A 333 13.63 0.54 0.60
CA VAL A 333 14.34 0.84 -0.66
C VAL A 333 13.52 0.52 -1.91
N ASP A 334 12.52 -0.36 -1.81
CA ASP A 334 11.61 -0.71 -2.88
C ASP A 334 10.19 -0.78 -2.34
N ALA A 335 9.36 0.16 -2.78
CA ALA A 335 7.98 0.28 -2.30
C ALA A 335 7.01 0.70 -3.40
N ASP A 336 5.79 0.18 -3.30
CA ASP A 336 4.64 0.75 -3.99
C ASP A 336 4.08 1.88 -3.13
N VAL A 337 3.71 2.99 -3.77
CA VAL A 337 3.06 4.12 -3.12
C VAL A 337 1.59 3.79 -2.94
N SER A 338 1.34 2.87 -2.01
CA SER A 338 0.06 2.22 -1.72
C SER A 338 0.01 1.87 -0.23
N VAL A 339 -1.20 1.65 0.28
CA VAL A 339 -1.43 1.22 1.67
C VAL A 339 -1.12 -0.27 1.79
N ASP A 340 -0.21 -0.62 2.68
CA ASP A 340 0.23 -2.00 2.94
C ASP A 340 -0.35 -2.57 4.26
N PRO A 341 -0.23 -3.89 4.50
CA PRO A 341 -0.75 -4.50 5.71
C PRO A 341 -0.05 -4.05 7.00
N GLU A 342 1.20 -3.58 6.96
CA GLU A 342 1.91 -3.05 8.15
C GLU A 342 1.17 -1.84 8.72
N MET A 343 0.56 -1.05 7.83
CA MET A 343 -0.19 0.13 8.18
C MET A 343 -1.38 -0.17 9.12
N LEU A 344 -1.95 -1.39 9.09
CA LEU A 344 -2.93 -1.86 10.08
C LEU A 344 -2.36 -1.81 11.50
N GLY A 345 -1.17 -2.40 11.70
CA GLY A 345 -0.50 -2.41 12.99
C GLY A 345 -0.31 -1.00 13.54
N ARG A 346 0.17 -0.09 12.68
CA ARG A 346 0.38 1.33 13.03
C ARG A 346 -0.93 2.05 13.36
N ILE A 347 -2.00 1.83 12.59
CA ILE A 347 -3.32 2.39 12.90
C ILE A 347 -3.75 1.92 14.29
N PHE A 348 -3.76 0.62 14.53
CA PHE A 348 -4.25 0.08 15.80
C PHE A 348 -3.40 0.53 16.98
N GLU A 349 -2.09 0.51 16.85
CA GLU A 349 -1.19 0.99 17.90
C GLU A 349 -1.44 2.46 18.25
N ASN A 350 -1.60 3.33 17.23
CA ASN A 350 -1.83 4.75 17.46
C ASN A 350 -3.23 5.03 18.02
N LEU A 351 -4.28 4.39 17.47
CA LEU A 351 -5.64 4.51 17.98
C LEU A 351 -5.75 3.98 19.41
N LEU A 352 -5.07 2.88 19.75
CA LEU A 352 -4.99 2.37 21.12
C LEU A 352 -4.15 3.27 22.03
N ALA A 353 -3.12 3.93 21.51
CA ALA A 353 -2.32 4.88 22.28
C ALA A 353 -3.10 6.14 22.70
N GLU A 354 -4.14 6.51 21.94
CA GLU A 354 -5.08 7.59 22.26
C GLU A 354 -6.12 7.20 23.36
N VAL A 355 -6.20 5.92 23.75
CA VAL A 355 -7.24 5.35 24.65
C VAL A 355 -6.82 5.34 26.14
N ASN A 356 -5.97 6.26 26.62
CA ASN A 356 -5.66 6.36 28.06
C ASN A 356 -6.27 7.61 28.74
N PRO A 357 -7.54 7.54 29.18
CA PRO A 357 -8.27 8.69 29.73
C PRO A 357 -7.91 9.09 31.18
N GLU A 358 -7.14 8.31 31.95
CA GLU A 358 -6.88 8.61 33.38
C GLU A 358 -5.60 9.40 33.67
N THR A 359 -4.63 9.44 32.75
CA THR A 359 -3.29 9.98 33.05
C THR A 359 -2.83 11.10 32.11
N GLY A 360 -3.50 11.30 30.97
CA GLY A 360 -2.99 12.16 29.90
C GLY A 360 -1.67 11.67 29.30
N GLU A 361 -1.24 10.44 29.65
CA GLU A 361 -0.06 9.79 29.07
C GLU A 361 -0.48 8.66 28.14
N THR A 362 0.10 8.66 26.95
CA THR A 362 -0.04 7.57 25.97
C THR A 362 0.31 6.23 26.62
N ALA A 363 -0.43 5.16 26.30
CA ALA A 363 -0.13 3.78 26.70
C ALA A 363 1.31 3.31 26.37
N ARG A 364 2.04 4.10 25.56
CA ARG A 364 3.47 3.97 25.26
C ARG A 364 4.37 4.06 26.49
N LYS A 365 4.08 4.96 27.45
CA LYS A 365 4.95 5.17 28.61
C LYS A 365 4.85 4.07 29.68
N SER A 366 3.70 3.41 29.78
CA SER A 366 3.47 2.39 30.82
C SER A 366 3.89 0.98 30.41
N THR A 367 3.90 0.66 29.10
CA THR A 367 4.26 -0.68 28.59
C THR A 367 5.69 -0.77 28.04
N GLY A 368 6.33 0.36 27.73
CA GLY A 368 7.66 0.39 27.12
C GLY A 368 7.69 -0.03 25.64
N SER A 369 6.52 -0.25 25.03
CA SER A 369 6.37 -0.67 23.65
C SER A 369 6.54 0.51 22.69
N TYR A 370 7.79 0.83 22.34
CA TYR A 370 8.09 1.75 21.25
C TYR A 370 8.26 0.97 19.94
N TYR A 371 7.62 1.46 18.87
CA TYR A 371 7.89 0.96 17.52
C TYR A 371 9.38 1.15 17.21
N THR A 372 10.05 0.06 16.86
CA THR A 372 11.44 0.11 16.42
C THR A 372 11.43 0.54 14.95
N PRO A 373 12.12 1.63 14.57
CA PRO A 373 12.14 2.08 13.17
C PRO A 373 12.53 0.93 12.23
N ARG A 374 11.86 0.82 11.08
CA ARG A 374 12.06 -0.27 10.12
C ARG A 374 13.53 -0.48 9.74
N THR A 375 14.28 0.61 9.54
CA THR A 375 15.72 0.54 9.24
C THR A 375 16.55 -0.14 10.33
N ILE A 376 16.11 -0.03 11.60
CA ILE A 376 16.76 -0.69 12.74
C ILE A 376 16.35 -2.17 12.78
N VAL A 377 15.08 -2.48 12.52
CA VAL A 377 14.60 -3.87 12.42
C VAL A 377 15.32 -4.61 11.30
N ASP A 378 15.35 -4.03 10.09
CA ASP A 378 16.05 -4.57 8.92
C ASP A 378 17.53 -4.85 9.28
N TYR A 379 18.22 -3.86 9.85
CA TYR A 379 19.61 -4.03 10.29
C TYR A 379 19.78 -5.14 11.32
N MET A 380 18.92 -5.20 12.35
CA MET A 380 19.02 -6.22 13.40
C MET A 380 18.81 -7.63 12.84
N VAL A 381 17.84 -7.80 11.93
CA VAL A 381 17.57 -9.07 11.25
C VAL A 381 18.74 -9.45 10.34
N ASP A 382 19.21 -8.53 9.50
CA ASP A 382 20.32 -8.77 8.57
C ASP A 382 21.59 -9.16 9.30
N GLN A 383 21.96 -8.43 10.37
CA GLN A 383 23.15 -8.77 11.15
C GLN A 383 23.00 -10.11 11.88
N SER A 384 21.81 -10.44 12.37
CA SER A 384 21.54 -11.71 13.04
C SER A 384 21.60 -12.89 12.08
N LEU A 385 20.95 -12.78 10.92
CA LEU A 385 20.99 -13.78 9.85
C LEU A 385 22.41 -13.94 9.32
N LYS A 386 23.11 -12.83 9.05
CA LYS A 386 24.50 -12.86 8.61
C LYS A 386 25.38 -13.62 9.58
N ARG A 387 25.27 -13.32 10.87
CA ARG A 387 26.06 -13.99 11.90
C ARG A 387 25.79 -15.48 11.95
N TYR A 388 24.51 -15.89 11.88
CA TYR A 388 24.11 -17.29 11.88
C TYR A 388 24.60 -18.03 10.63
N LEU A 389 24.39 -17.47 9.43
CA LEU A 389 24.76 -18.11 8.16
C LEU A 389 26.29 -18.28 8.03
N VAL A 390 27.08 -17.32 8.52
CA VAL A 390 28.54 -17.43 8.52
C VAL A 390 29.04 -18.41 9.60
N ALA A 391 28.52 -18.30 10.83
CA ALA A 391 29.06 -19.07 11.96
C ALA A 391 28.55 -20.51 12.03
N GLU A 392 27.27 -20.73 11.76
CA GLU A 392 26.60 -22.03 11.96
C GLU A 392 26.41 -22.78 10.64
N ALA A 393 26.09 -22.07 9.54
CA ALA A 393 25.92 -22.69 8.22
C ALA A 393 27.22 -22.75 7.39
N GLY A 394 28.29 -22.08 7.84
CA GLY A 394 29.60 -22.11 7.20
C GLY A 394 29.66 -21.47 5.81
N ILE A 395 28.70 -20.59 5.49
CA ILE A 395 28.62 -19.91 4.19
C ILE A 395 29.62 -18.73 4.19
N ASP A 396 30.34 -18.54 3.09
CA ASP A 396 31.29 -17.43 2.95
C ASP A 396 30.62 -16.07 3.14
N GLU A 397 31.30 -15.14 3.83
CA GLU A 397 30.74 -13.84 4.18
C GLU A 397 30.36 -13.02 2.94
N ASN A 398 31.09 -13.13 1.82
CA ASN A 398 30.73 -12.41 0.60
C ASN A 398 29.47 -12.97 -0.04
N THR A 399 29.30 -14.29 -0.01
CA THR A 399 28.07 -14.95 -0.48
C THR A 399 26.88 -14.56 0.38
N VAL A 400 27.03 -14.50 1.71
CA VAL A 400 25.98 -14.04 2.63
C VAL A 400 25.65 -12.56 2.41
N ASN A 401 26.66 -11.71 2.22
CA ASN A 401 26.42 -10.30 1.89
C ASN A 401 25.69 -10.15 0.55
N GLY A 402 25.96 -11.01 -0.44
CA GLY A 402 25.20 -11.06 -1.69
C GLY A 402 23.75 -11.50 -1.48
N LEU A 403 23.52 -12.58 -0.72
CA LEU A 403 22.18 -13.11 -0.42
C LEU A 403 21.29 -12.11 0.32
N LEU A 404 21.86 -11.36 1.27
CA LEU A 404 21.16 -10.34 2.05
C LEU A 404 21.11 -8.98 1.35
N SER A 405 21.85 -8.81 0.24
CA SER A 405 21.85 -7.58 -0.53
C SER A 405 20.63 -7.51 -1.45
N TYR A 406 19.94 -6.36 -1.41
CA TYR A 406 18.90 -6.03 -2.39
C TYR A 406 19.45 -5.83 -3.82
N GLU A 407 20.77 -5.76 -3.98
CA GLU A 407 21.41 -5.45 -5.27
C GLU A 407 21.79 -6.68 -6.10
N ASP A 408 22.06 -7.84 -5.47
CA ASP A 408 22.72 -8.96 -6.16
C ASP A 408 22.17 -10.36 -5.76
N PRO A 409 20.97 -10.72 -6.25
CA PRO A 409 20.31 -11.98 -5.89
C PRO A 409 20.90 -13.21 -6.59
N ASP A 410 21.88 -13.05 -7.50
CA ASP A 410 22.53 -14.15 -8.23
C ASP A 410 23.72 -14.76 -7.44
N SER A 411 23.61 -14.79 -6.10
CA SER A 411 24.50 -15.58 -5.27
C SER A 411 24.14 -17.06 -5.44
N THR A 412 24.96 -17.76 -6.22
CA THR A 412 24.79 -19.20 -6.47
C THR A 412 25.23 -19.99 -5.24
N LEU A 413 24.25 -20.50 -4.48
CA LEU A 413 24.51 -21.44 -3.39
C LEU A 413 24.82 -22.83 -3.95
N THR A 414 25.85 -23.47 -3.41
CA THR A 414 26.11 -24.89 -3.68
C THR A 414 25.01 -25.76 -3.05
N ASP A 415 24.83 -26.99 -3.54
CA ASP A 415 23.81 -27.89 -3.00
C ASP A 415 24.05 -28.28 -1.53
N ARG A 416 25.25 -28.05 -0.99
CA ARG A 416 25.54 -28.18 0.46
C ARG A 416 25.10 -26.98 1.29
N GLU A 417 25.09 -25.79 0.68
CA GLU A 417 24.70 -24.54 1.34
C GLU A 417 23.19 -24.28 1.27
N LYS A 418 22.48 -24.96 0.35
CA LYS A 418 21.03 -25.06 0.36
C LYS A 418 20.60 -25.92 1.54
N ILE A 419 20.12 -25.27 2.60
CA ILE A 419 19.49 -25.97 3.73
C ILE A 419 18.27 -26.74 3.18
N PRO A 420 18.04 -28.02 3.56
CA PRO A 420 16.87 -28.78 3.13
C PRO A 420 15.54 -28.16 3.57
#